data_AF-A0A2P4THP7-F1
#
_entry.id   AF-A0A2P4THP7-F1
#
_cell.length_a   1.000
_cell.length_b   1.000
_cell.length_c   1.000
_cell.angle_alpha   90.00
_cell.angle_beta   90.00
_cell.angle_gamma   90.00
#
_symmetry.space_group_name_H-M   'P 1'
#
loop_
_entity.id
_entity.type
_entity.pdbx_description
1 polymer ?
#
loop_
_entity_poly.entity_id
_entity_poly.type
_entity_poly.pdbx_seq_one_letter_code
_entity_poly.pdbx_strand_id
1 'polypeptide(L)'
;MCFGLGSSQECISQSAVKTKFEQHTIRAKQIIDTVKNIMDAINVAAAEKRVLSMEEREDQKDRLDFVRNQLNVLTEDTKEKIKRVTEEVENKVSSAMTDEICRLSVLVDEFYSDFHPSPQVLKLYKTELNKHIEDGLGKNLADRCSSEVNESMHQSQQEIIENLKPLLPSGAQNQLHLLIPCRKFDLSYDLNCHSLCADFQEDIMFHFSLGWTSLVNRFLGPKHAQRVLLGLADPNLQIPRPLATTLSAASLPAATPEKTSPDDFMVPLIWKTVGWKLISLSLSMYGLLYLYERLTWTTKAKERAFKQQFVNYATEKLQMIVSLTSANCSHQVQQEMATTFARLCQQVDVTQKNLEKEIARLSKEIDQLENIQSHSKQLR
;
A
#
# COMPACT_ATOMS: atom_id res chain seq x y z
N MET A 1 80.83 44.25 -98.46
CA MET A 1 79.79 43.19 -98.48
C MET A 1 79.28 43.01 -97.07
N CYS A 2 77.97 43.03 -96.86
CA CYS A 2 77.38 42.51 -95.62
C CYS A 2 77.45 40.98 -95.61
N PHE A 3 77.46 40.41 -94.41
CA PHE A 3 76.98 39.09 -93.94
C PHE A 3 77.87 38.70 -92.76
N GLY A 4 77.39 38.47 -91.54
CA GLY A 4 76.00 38.33 -91.11
C GLY A 4 75.95 37.43 -89.87
N LEU A 5 76.72 37.77 -88.83
CA LEU A 5 76.94 36.91 -87.66
C LEU A 5 76.00 37.15 -86.47
N GLY A 6 75.16 38.20 -86.51
CA GLY A 6 74.24 38.53 -85.40
C GLY A 6 72.98 37.66 -85.33
N SER A 7 72.44 37.22 -86.48
CA SER A 7 71.08 36.65 -86.55
C SER A 7 70.94 35.27 -85.90
N SER A 8 71.97 34.41 -85.94
CA SER A 8 71.86 33.05 -85.38
C SER A 8 71.76 33.03 -83.86
N GLN A 9 72.44 33.92 -83.14
CA GLN A 9 72.44 33.90 -81.67
C GLN A 9 71.11 34.43 -81.09
N GLU A 10 70.50 35.43 -81.75
CA GLU A 10 69.15 35.92 -81.42
C GLU A 10 68.06 34.91 -81.83
N CYS A 11 68.20 34.21 -82.96
CA CYS A 11 67.26 33.14 -83.32
C CYS A 11 67.32 31.96 -82.33
N ILE A 12 68.51 31.53 -81.88
CA ILE A 12 68.64 30.44 -80.90
C ILE A 12 68.07 30.87 -79.54
N SER A 13 68.32 32.11 -79.09
CA SER A 13 67.79 32.59 -77.82
C SER A 13 66.27 32.79 -77.87
N GLN A 14 65.71 33.39 -78.94
CA GLN A 14 64.26 33.49 -79.10
C GLN A 14 63.59 32.12 -79.21
N SER A 15 64.13 31.17 -79.97
CA SER A 15 63.56 29.83 -80.09
C SER A 15 63.65 29.04 -78.78
N ALA A 16 64.75 29.14 -78.03
CA ALA A 16 64.88 28.51 -76.72
C ALA A 16 63.96 29.14 -75.66
N VAL A 17 63.79 30.47 -75.69
CA VAL A 17 62.81 31.20 -74.86
C VAL A 17 61.40 30.74 -75.20
N LYS A 18 61.01 30.79 -76.48
CA LYS A 18 59.67 30.43 -76.95
C LYS A 18 59.31 29.00 -76.58
N THR A 19 60.19 28.04 -76.87
CA THR A 19 59.98 26.62 -76.51
C THR A 19 59.96 26.37 -75.00
N LYS A 20 60.80 27.03 -74.19
CA LYS A 20 60.69 26.91 -72.72
C LYS A 20 59.38 27.48 -72.19
N PHE A 21 58.99 28.69 -72.58
CA PHE A 21 57.75 29.31 -72.09
C PHE A 21 56.52 28.50 -72.53
N GLU A 22 56.52 27.99 -73.76
CA GLU A 22 55.49 27.07 -74.26
C GLU A 22 55.45 25.77 -73.44
N GLN A 23 56.60 25.16 -73.12
CA GLN A 23 56.68 23.99 -72.25
C GLN A 23 56.23 24.27 -70.80
N HIS A 24 56.53 25.45 -70.26
CA HIS A 24 56.00 25.90 -68.96
C HIS A 24 54.48 26.12 -69.00
N THR A 25 53.95 26.65 -70.11
CA THR A 25 52.50 26.86 -70.31
C THR A 25 51.76 25.54 -70.44
N ILE A 26 52.30 24.58 -71.20
CA ILE A 26 51.76 23.22 -71.32
C ILE A 26 51.76 22.53 -69.96
N ARG A 27 52.84 22.62 -69.19
CA ARG A 27 52.92 22.05 -67.84
C ARG A 27 51.93 22.72 -66.88
N ALA A 28 51.79 24.04 -66.92
CA ALA A 28 50.80 24.77 -66.11
C ALA A 28 49.37 24.33 -66.45
N LYS A 29 49.05 24.16 -67.75
CA LYS A 29 47.77 23.63 -68.19
C LYS A 29 47.53 22.21 -67.68
N GLN A 30 48.51 21.31 -67.79
CA GLN A 30 48.41 19.95 -67.25
C GLN A 30 48.17 19.93 -65.72
N ILE A 31 48.81 20.83 -64.97
CA ILE A 31 48.58 20.98 -63.53
C ILE A 31 47.15 21.46 -63.26
N ILE A 32 46.66 22.47 -63.98
CA ILE A 32 45.28 22.98 -63.85
C ILE A 32 44.25 21.89 -64.18
N ASP A 33 44.43 21.17 -65.30
CA ASP A 33 43.54 20.07 -65.71
C ASP A 33 43.56 18.94 -64.65
N THR A 34 44.72 18.64 -64.06
CA THR A 34 44.85 17.64 -62.98
C THR A 34 44.14 18.09 -61.70
N VAL A 35 44.35 19.34 -61.27
CA VAL A 35 43.67 19.91 -60.09
C VAL A 35 42.16 19.92 -60.30
N LYS A 36 41.69 20.29 -61.49
CA LYS A 36 40.26 20.27 -61.83
C LYS A 36 39.66 18.87 -61.76
N ASN A 37 40.36 17.85 -62.30
CA ASN A 37 39.91 16.46 -62.20
C ASN A 37 39.85 15.97 -60.74
N ILE A 38 40.80 16.39 -59.89
CA ILE A 38 40.78 16.09 -58.45
C ILE A 38 39.61 16.80 -57.75
N MET A 39 39.37 18.08 -58.08
CA MET A 39 38.25 18.88 -57.56
C MET A 39 36.91 18.22 -57.93
N ASP A 40 36.77 17.76 -59.18
CA ASP A 40 35.57 17.08 -59.66
C ASP A 40 35.34 15.73 -58.97
N ALA A 41 36.40 14.93 -58.77
CA ALA A 41 36.32 13.69 -58.02
C ALA A 41 35.94 13.92 -56.54
N ILE A 42 36.48 14.96 -55.90
CA ILE A 42 36.12 15.35 -54.52
C ILE A 42 34.66 15.80 -54.45
N ASN A 43 34.19 16.62 -55.39
CA ASN A 43 32.79 17.08 -55.43
C ASN A 43 31.79 15.91 -55.62
N VAL A 44 32.13 14.91 -56.44
CA VAL A 44 31.30 13.70 -56.61
C VAL A 44 31.31 12.85 -55.34
N ALA A 45 32.48 12.50 -54.81
CA ALA A 45 32.59 11.67 -53.61
C ALA A 45 31.96 12.34 -52.37
N ALA A 46 32.08 13.66 -52.23
CA ALA A 46 31.42 14.42 -51.16
C ALA A 46 29.90 14.43 -51.32
N ALA A 47 29.38 14.49 -52.55
CA ALA A 47 27.94 14.43 -52.83
C ALA A 47 27.38 13.02 -52.54
N GLU A 48 28.04 11.97 -53.00
CA GLU A 48 27.66 10.57 -52.73
C GLU A 48 27.65 10.29 -51.22
N LYS A 49 28.74 10.66 -50.51
CA LYS A 49 28.80 10.47 -49.07
C LYS A 49 27.75 11.30 -48.33
N ARG A 50 27.44 12.52 -48.79
CA ARG A 50 26.37 13.35 -48.22
C ARG A 50 25.01 12.67 -48.31
N VAL A 51 24.69 12.05 -49.46
CA VAL A 51 23.43 11.31 -49.64
C VAL A 51 23.35 10.14 -48.66
N LEU A 52 24.40 9.33 -48.56
CA LEU A 52 24.46 8.20 -47.62
C LEU A 52 24.32 8.65 -46.15
N SER A 53 25.04 9.71 -45.73
CA SER A 53 24.90 10.25 -44.38
C SER A 53 23.52 10.87 -44.10
N MET A 54 22.84 11.39 -45.13
CA MET A 54 21.45 11.89 -45.01
C MET A 54 20.47 10.73 -44.84
N GLU A 55 20.62 9.64 -45.58
CA GLU A 55 19.82 8.41 -45.47
C GLU A 55 19.97 7.79 -44.08
N GLU A 56 21.21 7.56 -43.62
CA GLU A 56 21.49 7.03 -42.27
C GLU A 56 20.93 7.94 -41.17
N ARG A 57 20.93 9.26 -41.36
CA ARG A 57 20.36 10.21 -40.38
C ARG A 57 18.84 10.10 -40.27
N GLU A 58 18.11 9.97 -41.39
CA GLU A 58 16.66 9.78 -41.32
C GLU A 58 16.33 8.39 -40.73
N ASP A 59 17.07 7.33 -41.06
CA ASP A 59 16.92 6.01 -40.42
C ASP A 59 17.07 6.06 -38.88
N GLN A 60 18.10 6.77 -38.37
CA GLN A 60 18.27 6.93 -36.91
C GLN A 60 17.14 7.76 -36.29
N LYS A 61 16.57 8.71 -37.03
CA LYS A 61 15.49 9.60 -36.57
C LYS A 61 14.14 8.88 -36.53
N ASP A 62 13.79 8.13 -37.58
CA ASP A 62 12.60 7.28 -37.60
C ASP A 62 12.68 6.24 -36.48
N ARG A 63 13.86 5.66 -36.23
CA ARG A 63 14.11 4.78 -35.09
C ARG A 63 13.95 5.47 -33.74
N LEU A 64 14.44 6.70 -33.59
CA LEU A 64 14.31 7.47 -32.36
C LEU A 64 12.84 7.80 -32.05
N ASP A 65 12.09 8.23 -33.06
CA ASP A 65 10.67 8.57 -32.90
C ASP A 65 9.82 7.32 -32.66
N PHE A 66 10.14 6.18 -33.28
CA PHE A 66 9.56 4.88 -32.93
C PHE A 66 9.83 4.51 -31.46
N VAL A 67 11.08 4.59 -30.99
CA VAL A 67 11.44 4.24 -29.60
C VAL A 67 10.77 5.17 -28.60
N ARG A 68 10.66 6.48 -28.88
CA ARG A 68 9.93 7.44 -28.05
C ARG A 68 8.45 7.12 -27.97
N ASN A 69 7.81 6.87 -29.11
CA ASN A 69 6.37 6.62 -29.15
C ASN A 69 6.02 5.29 -28.45
N GLN A 70 6.82 4.24 -28.66
CA GLN A 70 6.67 2.98 -27.95
C GLN A 70 6.92 3.10 -26.45
N LEU A 71 7.92 3.89 -26.02
CA LEU A 71 8.16 4.15 -24.59
C LEU A 71 6.98 4.84 -23.92
N ASN A 72 6.34 5.81 -24.59
CA ASN A 72 5.15 6.49 -24.08
C ASN A 72 3.97 5.51 -23.90
N VAL A 73 3.70 4.65 -24.89
CA VAL A 73 2.65 3.62 -24.80
C VAL A 73 2.95 2.63 -23.68
N LEU A 74 4.20 2.16 -23.58
CA LEU A 74 4.63 1.24 -22.52
C LEU A 74 4.61 1.88 -21.13
N THR A 75 4.80 3.19 -21.04
CA THR A 75 4.72 3.92 -19.78
C THR A 75 3.30 3.91 -19.23
N GLU A 76 2.30 4.21 -20.05
CA GLU A 76 0.91 4.19 -19.58
C GLU A 76 0.38 2.76 -19.37
N ASP A 77 0.73 1.76 -20.20
CA ASP A 77 0.41 0.34 -19.93
C ASP A 77 1.03 -0.14 -18.61
N THR A 78 2.31 0.15 -18.38
CA THR A 78 2.99 -0.24 -17.12
C THR A 78 2.35 0.43 -15.90
N LYS A 79 1.96 1.69 -16.02
CA LYS A 79 1.30 2.46 -14.95
C LYS A 79 -0.09 1.90 -14.63
N GLU A 80 -0.83 1.47 -15.65
CA GLU A 80 -2.11 0.76 -15.47
C GLU A 80 -1.90 -0.64 -14.86
N LYS A 81 -0.87 -1.39 -15.29
CA LYS A 81 -0.49 -2.68 -14.68
C LYS A 81 -0.12 -2.53 -13.21
N ILE A 82 0.73 -1.56 -12.86
CA ILE A 82 1.09 -1.26 -11.46
C ILE A 82 -0.17 -0.97 -10.66
N LYS A 83 -1.09 -0.15 -11.19
CA LYS A 83 -2.37 0.14 -10.53
C LYS A 83 -3.21 -1.13 -10.30
N ARG A 84 -3.36 -2.00 -11.31
CA ARG A 84 -4.11 -3.27 -11.18
C ARG A 84 -3.51 -4.20 -10.12
N VAL A 85 -2.18 -4.37 -10.10
CA VAL A 85 -1.50 -5.19 -9.06
C VAL A 85 -1.65 -4.56 -7.67
N THR A 86 -1.54 -3.24 -7.57
CA THR A 86 -1.72 -2.48 -6.33
C THR A 86 -3.14 -2.68 -5.76
N GLU A 87 -4.17 -2.59 -6.61
CA GLU A 87 -5.57 -2.89 -6.24
C GLU A 87 -5.80 -4.37 -5.90
N GLU A 88 -5.17 -5.32 -6.61
CA GLU A 88 -5.22 -6.76 -6.30
C GLU A 88 -4.64 -7.05 -4.91
N VAL A 89 -3.45 -6.51 -4.61
CA VAL A 89 -2.77 -6.64 -3.32
C VAL A 89 -3.62 -6.07 -2.19
N GLU A 90 -4.21 -4.89 -2.38
CA GLU A 90 -5.07 -4.27 -1.37
C GLU A 90 -6.27 -5.16 -1.03
N ASN A 91 -6.99 -5.64 -2.05
CA ASN A 91 -8.13 -6.54 -1.87
C ASN A 91 -7.72 -7.88 -1.22
N LYS A 92 -6.58 -8.45 -1.64
CA LYS A 92 -6.06 -9.72 -1.10
C LYS A 92 -5.69 -9.59 0.38
N VAL A 93 -4.92 -8.56 0.74
CA VAL A 93 -4.51 -8.31 2.14
C VAL A 93 -5.73 -7.98 3.01
N SER A 94 -6.67 -7.17 2.51
CA SER A 94 -7.92 -6.85 3.22
C SER A 94 -8.77 -8.10 3.49
N SER A 95 -8.95 -8.96 2.48
CA SER A 95 -9.69 -10.22 2.63
C SER A 95 -8.98 -11.19 3.59
N ALA A 96 -7.66 -11.38 3.43
CA ALA A 96 -6.91 -12.27 4.30
C ALA A 96 -6.92 -11.79 5.75
N MET A 97 -6.73 -10.47 5.99
CA MET A 97 -6.78 -9.90 7.34
C MET A 97 -8.16 -10.03 7.96
N THR A 98 -9.24 -9.84 7.19
CA THR A 98 -10.62 -10.06 7.66
C THR A 98 -10.85 -11.51 8.07
N ASP A 99 -10.40 -12.48 7.26
CA ASP A 99 -10.47 -13.91 7.59
C ASP A 99 -9.68 -14.23 8.87
N GLU A 100 -8.45 -13.72 9.02
CA GLU A 100 -7.63 -13.94 10.21
C GLU A 100 -8.26 -13.30 11.47
N ILE A 101 -8.87 -12.12 11.35
CA ILE A 101 -9.63 -11.49 12.43
C ILE A 101 -10.82 -12.39 12.85
N CYS A 102 -11.54 -13.00 11.90
CA CYS A 102 -12.59 -13.98 12.23
C CYS A 102 -12.06 -15.22 12.97
N ARG A 103 -10.77 -15.55 12.82
CA ARG A 103 -10.08 -16.65 13.52
C ARG A 103 -9.30 -16.20 14.74
N LEU A 104 -9.36 -14.91 15.13
CA LEU A 104 -8.61 -14.34 16.25
C LEU A 104 -8.84 -15.09 17.58
N SER A 105 -10.03 -15.63 17.78
CA SER A 105 -10.36 -16.48 18.92
C SER A 105 -9.42 -17.69 19.07
N VAL A 106 -9.05 -18.35 17.97
CA VAL A 106 -8.13 -19.50 17.97
C VAL A 106 -6.73 -19.07 18.39
N LEU A 107 -6.22 -17.98 17.80
CA LEU A 107 -4.90 -17.44 18.13
C LEU A 107 -4.82 -16.96 19.60
N VAL A 108 -5.89 -16.36 20.12
CA VAL A 108 -5.97 -15.96 21.53
C VAL A 108 -6.08 -17.18 22.46
N ASP A 109 -6.74 -18.27 22.05
CA ASP A 109 -6.84 -19.50 22.84
C ASP A 109 -5.52 -20.30 22.87
N GLU A 110 -4.75 -20.29 21.78
CA GLU A 110 -3.40 -20.89 21.70
C GLU A 110 -2.35 -20.19 22.60
N PHE A 111 -2.60 -18.95 23.03
CA PHE A 111 -1.72 -18.24 23.96
C PHE A 111 -1.73 -18.86 25.37
N TYR A 112 -0.57 -19.34 25.83
CA TYR A 112 -0.37 -19.87 27.19
C TYR A 112 0.60 -18.98 27.98
N SER A 113 0.12 -18.39 29.08
CA SER A 113 0.93 -17.63 30.04
C SER A 113 0.29 -17.65 31.43
N ASP A 114 1.05 -17.34 32.48
CA ASP A 114 0.59 -17.39 33.87
C ASP A 114 -0.38 -16.24 34.18
N PHE A 115 -1.67 -16.53 34.10
CA PHE A 115 -2.73 -15.56 34.39
C PHE A 115 -2.93 -15.35 35.90
N HIS A 116 -2.61 -14.15 36.38
CA HIS A 116 -2.86 -13.74 37.77
C HIS A 116 -3.62 -12.40 37.85
N PRO A 117 -4.64 -12.25 38.73
CA PRO A 117 -5.43 -11.01 38.85
C PRO A 117 -4.70 -9.78 39.42
N SER A 118 -3.37 -9.81 39.57
CA SER A 118 -2.61 -8.66 40.08
C SER A 118 -2.31 -7.67 38.95
N PRO A 119 -2.43 -6.34 39.17
CA PRO A 119 -2.40 -5.36 38.09
C PRO A 119 -1.06 -5.32 37.32
N GLN A 120 0.06 -5.65 38.00
CA GLN A 120 1.38 -5.73 37.37
C GLN A 120 1.49 -6.93 36.42
N VAL A 121 1.01 -8.12 36.85
CA VAL A 121 1.04 -9.34 36.03
C VAL A 121 0.03 -9.24 34.89
N LEU A 122 -1.15 -8.67 35.14
CA LEU A 122 -2.16 -8.42 34.11
C LEU A 122 -1.63 -7.47 33.02
N LYS A 123 -0.88 -6.42 33.38
CA LYS A 123 -0.24 -5.53 32.39
C LYS A 123 0.79 -6.28 31.53
N LEU A 124 1.64 -7.10 32.15
CA LEU A 124 2.60 -7.93 31.41
C LEU A 124 1.90 -8.94 30.50
N TYR A 125 0.86 -9.61 30.99
CA TYR A 125 0.03 -10.54 30.23
C TYR A 125 -0.63 -9.86 29.01
N LYS A 126 -1.14 -8.63 29.14
CA LYS A 126 -1.62 -7.84 27.99
C LYS A 126 -0.54 -7.57 26.96
N THR A 127 0.66 -7.16 27.38
CA THR A 127 1.77 -6.86 26.47
C THR A 127 2.22 -8.10 25.71
N GLU A 128 2.38 -9.24 26.38
CA GLU A 128 2.75 -10.50 25.73
C GLU A 128 1.62 -11.05 24.84
N LEU A 129 0.36 -10.91 25.22
CA LEU A 129 -0.78 -11.30 24.38
C LEU A 129 -0.88 -10.43 23.12
N ASN A 130 -0.76 -9.11 23.24
CA ASN A 130 -0.74 -8.20 22.08
C ASN A 130 0.38 -8.58 21.11
N LYS A 131 1.57 -8.85 21.63
CA LYS A 131 2.72 -9.28 20.83
C LYS A 131 2.48 -10.63 20.15
N HIS A 132 1.96 -11.62 20.88
CA HIS A 132 1.64 -12.94 20.30
C HIS A 132 0.62 -12.85 19.17
N ILE A 133 -0.38 -11.98 19.32
CA ILE A 133 -1.38 -11.72 18.27
C ILE A 133 -0.74 -11.01 17.08
N GLU A 134 0.12 -10.02 17.31
CA GLU A 134 0.83 -9.28 16.25
C GLU A 134 1.77 -10.20 15.44
N ASP A 135 2.61 -10.98 16.14
CA ASP A 135 3.50 -11.98 15.54
C ASP A 135 2.71 -13.06 14.78
N GLY A 136 1.60 -13.55 15.35
CA GLY A 136 0.76 -14.60 14.76
C GLY A 136 -0.06 -14.13 13.56
N LEU A 137 -0.70 -12.96 13.67
CA LEU A 137 -1.48 -12.35 12.59
C LEU A 137 -0.57 -11.92 11.43
N GLY A 138 0.56 -11.28 11.72
CA GLY A 138 1.57 -10.92 10.73
C GLY A 138 2.14 -12.14 10.00
N LYS A 139 2.43 -13.23 10.72
CA LYS A 139 2.87 -14.49 10.11
C LYS A 139 1.80 -15.13 9.23
N ASN A 140 0.56 -15.25 9.72
CA ASN A 140 -0.53 -15.83 8.92
C ASN A 140 -0.81 -15.02 7.64
N LEU A 141 -0.69 -13.69 7.72
CA LEU A 141 -0.77 -12.80 6.56
C LEU A 141 0.38 -13.04 5.58
N ALA A 142 1.63 -13.14 6.06
CA ALA A 142 2.77 -13.45 5.21
C ALA A 142 2.64 -14.82 4.52
N ASP A 143 2.26 -15.86 5.27
CA ASP A 143 2.09 -17.22 4.74
C ASP A 143 0.97 -17.29 3.67
N ARG A 144 -0.09 -16.46 3.78
CA ARG A 144 -1.22 -16.43 2.83
C ARG A 144 -1.04 -15.46 1.66
N CYS A 145 -0.36 -14.33 1.86
CA CYS A 145 -0.29 -13.26 0.87
C CYS A 145 1.07 -13.15 0.20
N SER A 146 2.19 -13.34 0.93
CA SER A 146 3.52 -13.03 0.38
C SER A 146 3.89 -13.88 -0.83
N SER A 147 3.42 -15.12 -0.95
CA SER A 147 3.67 -15.95 -2.15
C SER A 147 2.95 -15.39 -3.38
N GLU A 148 1.64 -15.17 -3.29
CA GLU A 148 0.81 -14.69 -4.41
C GLU A 148 1.19 -13.26 -4.82
N VAL A 149 1.49 -12.38 -3.85
CA VAL A 149 1.92 -11.00 -4.17
C VAL A 149 3.30 -10.99 -4.82
N ASN A 150 4.25 -11.82 -4.38
CA ASN A 150 5.52 -11.97 -5.09
C ASN A 150 5.31 -12.52 -6.51
N GLU A 151 4.39 -13.47 -6.72
CA GLU A 151 4.09 -14.03 -8.03
C GLU A 151 3.48 -12.99 -8.99
N SER A 152 2.43 -12.27 -8.57
CA SER A 152 1.81 -11.19 -9.37
C SER A 152 2.79 -10.04 -9.68
N MET A 153 3.63 -9.68 -8.71
CA MET A 153 4.71 -8.69 -8.88
C MET A 153 5.80 -9.18 -9.84
N HIS A 154 6.28 -10.42 -9.70
CA HIS A 154 7.29 -11.01 -10.59
C HIS A 154 6.76 -11.17 -12.02
N GLN A 155 5.53 -11.66 -12.21
CA GLN A 155 4.89 -11.77 -13.52
C GLN A 155 4.83 -10.40 -14.19
N SER A 156 4.30 -9.39 -13.48
CA SER A 156 4.18 -8.04 -14.01
C SER A 156 5.55 -7.44 -14.37
N GLN A 157 6.57 -7.63 -13.53
CA GLN A 157 7.94 -7.20 -13.84
C GLN A 157 8.49 -7.90 -15.10
N GLN A 158 8.28 -9.22 -15.24
CA GLN A 158 8.73 -9.99 -16.39
C GLN A 158 8.07 -9.52 -17.68
N GLU A 159 6.75 -9.28 -17.68
CA GLU A 159 6.02 -8.75 -18.84
C GLU A 159 6.52 -7.35 -19.26
N ILE A 160 6.80 -6.47 -18.28
CA ILE A 160 7.37 -5.13 -18.57
C ILE A 160 8.76 -5.26 -19.18
N ILE A 161 9.61 -6.16 -18.64
CA ILE A 161 10.96 -6.43 -19.17
C ILE A 161 10.90 -6.97 -20.60
N GLU A 162 9.99 -7.91 -20.88
CA GLU A 162 9.83 -8.51 -22.21
C GLU A 162 9.34 -7.49 -23.24
N ASN A 163 8.37 -6.64 -22.88
CA ASN A 163 7.89 -5.57 -23.76
C ASN A 163 8.92 -4.45 -24.00
N LEU A 164 9.81 -4.20 -23.03
CA LEU A 164 10.84 -3.16 -23.14
C LEU A 164 12.13 -3.64 -23.84
N LYS A 165 12.41 -4.95 -23.81
CA LYS A 165 13.53 -5.60 -24.52
C LYS A 165 13.69 -5.19 -26.00
N PRO A 166 12.65 -5.14 -26.87
CA PRO A 166 12.81 -4.73 -28.26
C PRO A 166 13.19 -3.25 -28.47
N LEU A 167 12.96 -2.37 -27.48
CA LEU A 167 13.35 -0.96 -27.58
C LEU A 167 14.84 -0.73 -27.31
N LEU A 168 15.50 -1.70 -26.68
CA LEU A 168 16.90 -1.59 -26.27
C LEU A 168 17.86 -2.07 -27.36
N PRO A 169 19.07 -1.49 -27.44
CA PRO A 169 20.09 -1.95 -28.38
C PRO A 169 20.58 -3.34 -27.99
N SER A 170 20.98 -4.13 -28.99
CA SER A 170 21.37 -5.55 -28.82
C SER A 170 22.45 -5.80 -27.75
N GLY A 171 23.36 -4.84 -27.52
CA GLY A 171 24.34 -4.91 -26.43
C GLY A 171 23.74 -4.82 -25.01
N ALA A 172 22.64 -4.07 -24.83
CA ALA A 172 21.97 -3.90 -23.55
C ALA A 172 20.98 -5.03 -23.24
N GLN A 173 20.36 -5.64 -24.26
CA GLN A 173 19.39 -6.72 -24.09
C GLN A 173 19.95 -7.91 -23.30
N ASN A 174 21.24 -8.23 -23.48
CA ASN A 174 21.92 -9.33 -22.78
C ASN A 174 22.32 -9.01 -21.34
N GLN A 175 22.22 -7.75 -20.89
CA GLN A 175 22.63 -7.29 -19.56
C GLN A 175 21.46 -6.92 -18.65
N LEU A 176 20.22 -6.93 -19.16
CA LEU A 176 19.00 -6.58 -18.42
C LEU A 176 18.86 -7.34 -17.07
N HIS A 177 19.04 -8.66 -17.08
CA HIS A 177 18.93 -9.49 -15.88
C HIS A 177 20.00 -9.19 -14.80
N LEU A 178 21.12 -8.55 -15.16
CA LEU A 178 22.15 -8.11 -14.20
C LEU A 178 21.89 -6.69 -13.67
N LEU A 179 21.27 -5.84 -14.49
CA LEU A 179 20.94 -4.45 -14.15
C LEU A 179 19.70 -4.33 -13.27
N ILE A 180 18.79 -5.31 -13.35
CA ILE A 180 17.53 -5.33 -12.59
C ILE A 180 17.42 -6.65 -11.82
N PRO A 181 18.04 -6.74 -10.63
CA PRO A 181 17.79 -7.84 -9.72
C PRO A 181 16.34 -7.78 -9.24
N CYS A 182 15.48 -8.64 -9.80
CA CYS A 182 14.15 -8.91 -9.26
C CYS A 182 14.33 -9.65 -7.93
N ARG A 183 14.55 -8.89 -6.86
CA ARG A 183 14.67 -9.42 -5.50
C ARG A 183 13.31 -9.93 -5.05
N LYS A 184 13.31 -10.96 -4.21
CA LYS A 184 12.12 -11.30 -3.41
C LYS A 184 11.73 -10.07 -2.61
N PHE A 185 10.50 -9.63 -2.78
CA PHE A 185 9.94 -8.51 -2.05
C PHE A 185 9.26 -9.08 -0.80
N ASP A 186 9.63 -8.58 0.38
CA ASP A 186 9.07 -9.04 1.64
C ASP A 186 8.13 -7.98 2.19
N LEU A 187 6.85 -8.33 2.35
CA LEU A 187 5.83 -7.38 2.81
C LEU A 187 5.95 -7.17 4.31
N SER A 188 6.08 -5.90 4.71
CA SER A 188 5.94 -5.54 6.12
C SER A 188 4.46 -5.34 6.48
N TYR A 189 3.95 -6.23 7.33
CA TYR A 189 2.60 -6.16 7.92
C TYR A 189 2.69 -5.50 9.29
N ASP A 190 2.92 -4.19 9.33
CA ASP A 190 2.93 -3.43 10.59
C ASP A 190 1.50 -3.20 11.10
N LEU A 191 1.17 -3.80 12.25
CA LEU A 191 -0.18 -3.84 12.83
C LEU A 191 -0.28 -3.03 14.13
N ASN A 192 0.84 -2.80 14.83
CA ASN A 192 0.93 -2.05 16.08
C ASN A 192 -0.14 -2.45 17.13
N CYS A 193 -0.37 -3.74 17.33
CA CYS A 193 -1.43 -4.23 18.23
C CYS A 193 -1.29 -3.69 19.66
N HIS A 194 -0.06 -3.43 20.10
CA HIS A 194 0.24 -2.80 21.39
C HIS A 194 -0.37 -1.39 21.56
N SER A 195 -0.35 -0.54 20.52
CA SER A 195 -0.96 0.79 20.60
C SER A 195 -2.48 0.72 20.42
N LEU A 196 -2.94 -0.16 19.53
CA LEU A 196 -4.35 -0.37 19.22
C LEU A 196 -5.17 -0.88 20.42
N CYS A 197 -4.54 -1.70 21.27
CA CYS A 197 -5.16 -2.29 22.46
C CYS A 197 -4.76 -1.64 23.79
N ALA A 198 -4.13 -0.45 23.76
CA ALA A 198 -3.69 0.25 24.97
C ALA A 198 -4.84 0.68 25.90
N ASP A 199 -6.00 1.05 25.34
CA ASP A 199 -7.18 1.54 26.06
C ASP A 199 -8.08 0.42 26.63
N PHE A 200 -7.73 -0.86 26.44
CA PHE A 200 -8.56 -1.98 26.88
C PHE A 200 -8.66 -2.05 28.41
N GLN A 201 -9.89 -1.91 28.92
CA GLN A 201 -10.25 -2.04 30.33
C GLN A 201 -10.95 -3.38 30.56
N GLU A 202 -10.39 -4.23 31.43
CA GLU A 202 -10.98 -5.51 31.76
C GLU A 202 -12.12 -5.39 32.77
N ASP A 203 -13.17 -6.17 32.58
CA ASP A 203 -14.05 -6.56 33.68
C ASP A 203 -13.82 -8.02 34.09
N ILE A 204 -12.91 -8.19 35.07
CA ILE A 204 -12.62 -9.47 35.73
C ILE A 204 -13.32 -9.55 37.12
N MET A 205 -14.18 -8.57 37.45
CA MET A 205 -14.95 -8.59 38.68
C MET A 205 -16.01 -9.70 38.60
N PHE A 206 -16.31 -10.31 39.75
CA PHE A 206 -17.37 -11.30 39.82
C PHE A 206 -18.73 -10.61 39.77
N HIS A 207 -19.41 -10.71 38.63
CA HIS A 207 -20.80 -10.27 38.45
C HIS A 207 -21.73 -11.48 38.54
N PHE A 208 -22.54 -11.54 39.61
CA PHE A 208 -23.53 -12.58 39.80
C PHE A 208 -24.67 -12.44 38.78
N SER A 209 -24.95 -13.50 38.01
CA SER A 209 -25.87 -13.42 36.84
C SER A 209 -27.31 -13.01 37.21
N LEU A 210 -27.73 -13.38 38.42
CA LEU A 210 -29.03 -13.10 39.02
C LEU A 210 -28.97 -11.96 40.05
N GLY A 211 -27.97 -11.05 39.94
CA GLY A 211 -27.86 -9.87 40.79
C GLY A 211 -29.16 -9.07 40.86
N TRP A 212 -29.41 -8.40 41.98
CA TRP A 212 -30.70 -7.74 42.26
C TRP A 212 -31.12 -6.74 41.16
N THR A 213 -30.16 -6.09 40.52
CA THR A 213 -30.35 -5.23 39.34
C THR A 213 -30.88 -5.99 38.11
N SER A 214 -30.30 -7.14 37.79
CA SER A 214 -30.73 -8.06 36.71
C SER A 214 -32.14 -8.61 36.99
N LEU A 215 -32.39 -9.03 38.23
CA LEU A 215 -33.67 -9.58 38.68
C LEU A 215 -34.79 -8.52 38.61
N VAL A 216 -34.53 -7.30 39.10
CA VAL A 216 -35.47 -6.16 39.01
C VAL A 216 -35.69 -5.72 37.56
N ASN A 217 -34.65 -5.66 36.72
CA ASN A 217 -34.79 -5.35 35.29
C ASN A 217 -35.68 -6.37 34.56
N ARG A 218 -35.55 -7.66 34.88
CA ARG A 218 -36.27 -8.75 34.23
C ARG A 218 -37.72 -8.93 34.72
N PHE A 219 -38.04 -8.55 35.96
CA PHE A 219 -39.39 -8.67 36.52
C PHE A 219 -40.22 -7.36 36.50
N LEU A 220 -39.58 -6.19 36.56
CA LEU A 220 -40.26 -4.87 36.56
C LEU A 220 -40.06 -4.07 35.26
N GLY A 221 -39.18 -4.52 34.37
CA GLY A 221 -38.84 -3.83 33.12
C GLY A 221 -37.94 -2.59 33.33
N PRO A 222 -37.17 -2.19 32.30
CA PRO A 222 -36.10 -1.20 32.45
C PRO A 222 -36.58 0.17 32.95
N LYS A 223 -37.81 0.58 32.60
CA LYS A 223 -38.38 1.90 32.97
C LYS A 223 -38.75 2.02 34.45
N HIS A 224 -39.07 0.92 35.14
CA HIS A 224 -39.41 0.92 36.57
C HIS A 224 -38.21 0.50 37.43
N ALA A 225 -37.34 -0.36 36.92
CA ALA A 225 -36.12 -0.76 37.58
C ALA A 225 -35.21 0.42 37.96
N GLN A 226 -34.99 1.36 37.03
CA GLN A 226 -34.17 2.55 37.30
C GLN A 226 -34.74 3.41 38.45
N ARG A 227 -36.07 3.51 38.57
CA ARG A 227 -36.75 4.27 39.64
C ARG A 227 -36.62 3.58 41.00
N VAL A 228 -36.68 2.25 41.05
CA VAL A 228 -36.51 1.47 42.30
C VAL A 228 -35.05 1.46 42.74
N LEU A 229 -34.10 1.34 41.81
CA LEU A 229 -32.66 1.37 42.10
C LEU A 229 -32.18 2.75 42.57
N LEU A 230 -32.70 3.84 41.97
CA LEU A 230 -32.43 5.20 42.46
C LEU A 230 -33.12 5.48 43.80
N GLY A 231 -34.36 5.01 44.01
CA GLY A 231 -35.12 5.22 45.25
C GLY A 231 -34.55 4.50 46.49
N LEU A 232 -33.64 3.54 46.30
CA LEU A 232 -32.89 2.88 47.39
C LEU A 232 -31.49 3.48 47.62
N ALA A 233 -31.02 4.35 46.72
CA ALA A 233 -29.67 4.93 46.75
C ALA A 233 -29.59 6.30 47.43
N ASP A 234 -30.73 6.89 47.84
CA ASP A 234 -30.80 8.22 48.44
C ASP A 234 -31.16 8.15 49.94
N PRO A 235 -30.19 8.32 50.86
CA PRO A 235 -30.41 8.22 52.31
C PRO A 235 -30.89 9.53 52.94
N ASN A 236 -31.60 10.41 52.21
CA ASN A 236 -32.10 11.69 52.73
C ASN A 236 -33.57 11.98 52.38
N LEU A 237 -34.52 11.35 53.10
CA LEU A 237 -35.85 11.96 53.26
C LEU A 237 -36.47 11.67 54.62
N GLN A 238 -36.91 12.76 55.24
CA GLN A 238 -37.15 12.98 56.67
C GLN A 238 -38.26 12.11 57.27
N ILE A 239 -38.06 11.76 58.55
CA ILE A 239 -39.07 11.19 59.45
C ILE A 239 -40.09 12.27 59.85
N PRO A 240 -41.41 12.02 59.76
CA PRO A 240 -42.41 12.70 60.59
C PRO A 240 -42.75 11.84 61.81
N ARG A 241 -42.48 12.36 63.01
CA ARG A 241 -42.83 11.75 64.31
C ARG A 241 -44.25 12.23 64.72
N PRO A 242 -45.08 11.40 65.38
CA PRO A 242 -46.53 11.66 65.46
C PRO A 242 -46.92 12.63 66.59
N LEU A 243 -48.01 13.36 66.38
CA LEU A 243 -48.83 13.96 67.44
C LEU A 243 -50.33 13.73 67.15
N ALA A 244 -51.13 13.60 68.21
CA ALA A 244 -52.52 13.18 68.16
C ALA A 244 -53.52 14.31 68.52
N THR A 245 -54.81 13.94 68.54
CA THR A 245 -55.91 14.58 69.30
C THR A 245 -56.79 15.61 68.57
N THR A 246 -57.74 15.08 67.80
CA THR A 246 -59.22 15.35 67.84
C THR A 246 -59.79 16.71 68.26
N LEU A 247 -60.86 17.16 67.59
CA LEU A 247 -62.24 17.26 68.16
C LEU A 247 -63.33 17.76 67.16
N SER A 248 -64.42 16.98 67.07
CA SER A 248 -65.88 17.33 67.02
C SER A 248 -66.47 18.30 65.99
N ALA A 249 -67.70 18.15 65.47
CA ALA A 249 -68.75 17.09 65.46
C ALA A 249 -69.79 17.49 64.35
N ALA A 250 -70.91 16.81 64.01
CA ALA A 250 -71.66 15.63 64.47
C ALA A 250 -72.25 14.91 63.20
N SER A 251 -73.29 14.06 63.15
CA SER A 251 -74.28 13.48 64.09
C SER A 251 -74.75 12.08 63.62
N LEU A 252 -75.25 11.26 64.56
CA LEU A 252 -75.84 9.89 64.41
C LEU A 252 -77.28 9.92 63.81
N PRO A 253 -77.94 8.82 63.34
CA PRO A 253 -77.98 7.40 63.83
C PRO A 253 -77.68 6.31 62.75
N ALA A 254 -77.12 5.13 63.04
CA ALA A 254 -77.53 3.98 63.87
C ALA A 254 -78.58 3.02 63.25
N ALA A 255 -78.13 1.84 62.77
CA ALA A 255 -78.86 0.56 62.77
C ALA A 255 -77.94 -0.62 62.34
N THR A 256 -77.91 -1.68 63.15
CA THR A 256 -77.37 -3.05 62.90
C THR A 256 -78.50 -3.99 62.42
N PRO A 257 -78.31 -5.32 62.17
CA PRO A 257 -77.11 -6.18 62.01
C PRO A 257 -77.17 -7.11 60.75
N GLU A 258 -76.37 -8.21 60.75
CA GLU A 258 -76.58 -9.49 60.05
C GLU A 258 -76.39 -9.54 58.50
N LYS A 259 -75.40 -10.26 57.95
CA LYS A 259 -75.07 -11.68 58.17
C LYS A 259 -73.61 -12.02 57.90
N THR A 260 -73.07 -12.96 58.70
CA THR A 260 -71.80 -13.64 58.49
C THR A 260 -71.92 -14.74 57.42
N SER A 261 -71.02 -14.75 56.43
CA SER A 261 -70.65 -15.97 55.69
C SER A 261 -69.26 -16.45 56.14
N PRO A 262 -69.04 -17.75 56.36
CA PRO A 262 -67.86 -18.26 57.06
C PRO A 262 -66.69 -18.64 56.12
N ASP A 263 -66.36 -17.78 55.14
CA ASP A 263 -65.54 -18.21 53.99
C ASP A 263 -64.13 -17.57 53.91
N ASP A 264 -63.87 -16.48 54.63
CA ASP A 264 -62.66 -15.64 54.43
C ASP A 264 -61.52 -15.85 55.46
N PHE A 265 -61.61 -16.89 56.30
CA PHE A 265 -60.65 -17.09 57.41
C PHE A 265 -59.49 -18.07 57.12
N MET A 266 -59.41 -18.66 55.92
CA MET A 266 -58.28 -19.54 55.54
C MET A 266 -57.15 -18.84 54.75
N VAL A 267 -57.42 -17.72 54.07
CA VAL A 267 -56.39 -17.01 53.28
C VAL A 267 -55.27 -16.42 54.17
N PRO A 268 -55.54 -15.80 55.34
CA PRO A 268 -54.49 -15.20 56.17
C PRO A 268 -53.54 -16.22 56.80
N LEU A 269 -54.02 -17.45 57.06
CA LEU A 269 -53.27 -18.46 57.82
C LEU A 269 -52.26 -19.21 56.94
N ILE A 270 -52.60 -19.46 55.68
CA ILE A 270 -51.71 -20.09 54.69
C ILE A 270 -50.53 -19.14 54.36
N TRP A 271 -50.80 -17.84 54.19
CA TRP A 271 -49.74 -16.85 53.97
C TRP A 271 -48.74 -16.78 55.13
N LYS A 272 -49.23 -16.92 56.38
CA LYS A 272 -48.41 -16.84 57.59
C LYS A 272 -47.55 -18.09 57.84
N THR A 273 -48.00 -19.26 57.40
CA THR A 273 -47.33 -20.56 57.61
C THR A 273 -46.45 -20.98 56.44
N VAL A 274 -46.90 -20.74 55.19
CA VAL A 274 -46.17 -21.13 53.98
C VAL A 274 -45.25 -20.00 53.47
N GLY A 275 -45.61 -18.73 53.66
CA GLY A 275 -44.86 -17.58 53.13
C GLY A 275 -43.39 -17.55 53.56
N TRP A 276 -43.11 -17.68 54.86
CA TRP A 276 -41.74 -17.70 55.38
C TRP A 276 -40.94 -18.92 54.93
N LYS A 277 -41.60 -20.07 54.70
CA LYS A 277 -40.95 -21.28 54.17
C LYS A 277 -40.60 -21.11 52.69
N LEU A 278 -41.47 -20.49 51.90
CA LEU A 278 -41.20 -20.17 50.50
C LEU A 278 -40.08 -19.14 50.34
N ILE A 279 -40.06 -18.10 51.18
CA ILE A 279 -38.98 -17.09 51.23
C ILE A 279 -37.65 -17.74 51.66
N SER A 280 -37.66 -18.61 52.67
CA SER A 280 -36.47 -19.33 53.11
C SER A 280 -35.94 -20.29 52.02
N LEU A 281 -36.84 -20.96 51.29
CA LEU A 281 -36.48 -21.85 50.20
C LEU A 281 -35.91 -21.08 48.99
N SER A 282 -36.52 -19.95 48.61
CA SER A 282 -36.02 -19.13 47.50
C SER A 282 -34.70 -18.43 47.83
N LEU A 283 -34.53 -17.94 49.07
CA LEU A 283 -33.27 -17.38 49.55
C LEU A 283 -32.16 -18.45 49.63
N SER A 284 -32.49 -19.68 50.06
CA SER A 284 -31.58 -20.82 50.05
C SER A 284 -31.15 -21.20 48.62
N MET A 285 -32.09 -21.28 47.69
CA MET A 285 -31.83 -21.55 46.27
C MET A 285 -30.99 -20.45 45.62
N TYR A 286 -31.28 -19.18 45.89
CA TYR A 286 -30.48 -18.02 45.45
C TYR A 286 -29.05 -18.08 46.04
N GLY A 287 -28.92 -18.38 47.33
CA GLY A 287 -27.64 -18.54 48.01
C GLY A 287 -26.80 -19.70 47.44
N LEU A 288 -27.43 -20.83 47.11
CA LEU A 288 -26.79 -21.97 46.45
C LEU A 288 -26.31 -21.62 45.04
N LEU A 289 -27.11 -20.90 44.25
CA LEU A 289 -26.69 -20.40 42.92
C LEU A 289 -25.54 -19.39 43.04
N TYR A 290 -25.58 -18.49 44.01
CA TYR A 290 -24.49 -17.55 44.29
C TYR A 290 -23.20 -18.27 44.70
N LEU A 291 -23.28 -19.27 45.57
CA LEU A 291 -22.13 -20.06 45.97
C LEU A 291 -21.59 -20.90 44.81
N TYR A 292 -22.48 -21.48 43.99
CA TYR A 292 -22.11 -22.22 42.78
C TYR A 292 -21.36 -21.33 41.80
N GLU A 293 -21.91 -20.18 41.39
CA GLU A 293 -21.23 -19.24 40.49
C GLU A 293 -19.89 -18.76 41.09
N ARG A 294 -19.85 -18.45 42.39
CA ARG A 294 -18.64 -17.95 43.06
C ARG A 294 -17.56 -19.02 43.25
N LEU A 295 -17.92 -20.29 43.39
CA LEU A 295 -16.99 -21.43 43.39
C LEU A 295 -16.50 -21.76 41.96
N THR A 296 -17.36 -21.60 40.95
CA THR A 296 -17.00 -21.76 39.53
C THR A 296 -16.10 -20.63 39.02
N TRP A 297 -16.14 -19.44 39.63
CA TRP A 297 -15.33 -18.25 39.28
C TRP A 297 -13.84 -18.34 39.69
N THR A 298 -13.19 -19.41 39.25
CA THR A 298 -11.75 -19.67 39.41
C THR A 298 -10.89 -18.77 38.51
N THR A 299 -9.57 -18.77 38.70
CA THR A 299 -8.62 -18.05 37.82
C THR A 299 -8.76 -18.45 36.36
N LYS A 300 -9.07 -19.72 36.05
CA LYS A 300 -9.30 -20.20 34.68
C LYS A 300 -10.63 -19.73 34.08
N ALA A 301 -11.67 -19.52 34.89
CA ALA A 301 -12.91 -18.89 34.42
C ALA A 301 -12.69 -17.40 34.10
N LYS A 302 -11.93 -16.70 34.94
CA LYS A 302 -11.51 -15.31 34.73
C LYS A 302 -10.65 -15.13 33.49
N GLU A 303 -9.69 -16.02 33.25
CA GLU A 303 -8.85 -16.03 32.04
C GLU A 303 -9.69 -16.18 30.76
N ARG A 304 -10.69 -17.08 30.76
CA ARG A 304 -11.62 -17.24 29.62
C ARG A 304 -12.50 -16.01 29.39
N ALA A 305 -13.03 -15.42 30.46
CA ALA A 305 -13.82 -14.19 30.36
C ALA A 305 -12.98 -13.02 29.83
N PHE A 306 -11.74 -12.88 30.33
CA PHE A 306 -10.75 -11.94 29.80
C PHE A 306 -10.49 -12.18 28.30
N LYS A 307 -10.17 -13.42 27.90
CA LYS A 307 -9.87 -13.76 26.49
C LYS A 307 -11.07 -13.42 25.59
N GLN A 308 -12.30 -13.72 26.00
CA GLN A 308 -13.51 -13.36 25.24
C GLN A 308 -13.73 -11.84 25.12
N GLN A 309 -13.60 -11.08 26.21
CA GLN A 309 -13.68 -9.62 26.18
C GLN A 309 -12.61 -9.02 25.26
N PHE A 310 -11.38 -9.55 25.37
CA PHE A 310 -10.23 -9.12 24.58
C PHE A 310 -10.44 -9.43 23.09
N VAL A 311 -10.88 -10.64 22.72
CA VAL A 311 -11.16 -11.02 21.32
C VAL A 311 -12.20 -10.09 20.70
N ASN A 312 -13.30 -9.78 21.40
CA ASN A 312 -14.32 -8.88 20.88
C ASN A 312 -13.77 -7.46 20.65
N TYR A 313 -13.05 -6.92 21.64
CA TYR A 313 -12.45 -5.58 21.56
C TYR A 313 -11.39 -5.50 20.46
N ALA A 314 -10.48 -6.47 20.40
CA ALA A 314 -9.43 -6.54 19.38
C ALA A 314 -10.00 -6.77 17.99
N THR A 315 -11.10 -7.53 17.84
CA THR A 315 -11.83 -7.70 16.57
C THR A 315 -12.31 -6.36 16.03
N GLU A 316 -13.03 -5.56 16.84
CA GLU A 316 -13.53 -4.24 16.43
C GLU A 316 -12.38 -3.28 16.06
N LYS A 317 -11.30 -3.29 16.86
CA LYS A 317 -10.13 -2.44 16.62
C LYS A 317 -9.33 -2.84 15.39
N LEU A 318 -9.06 -4.13 15.20
CA LEU A 318 -8.35 -4.65 14.03
C LEU A 318 -9.16 -4.40 12.74
N GLN A 319 -10.48 -4.59 12.77
CA GLN A 319 -11.36 -4.26 11.63
C GLN A 319 -11.24 -2.80 11.18
N MET A 320 -11.08 -1.86 12.12
CA MET A 320 -10.90 -0.44 11.80
C MET A 320 -9.60 -0.14 11.05
N ILE A 321 -8.55 -0.93 11.25
CA ILE A 321 -7.25 -0.73 10.59
C ILE A 321 -7.04 -1.59 9.33
N VAL A 322 -7.95 -2.52 8.99
CA VAL A 322 -7.80 -3.41 7.80
C VAL A 322 -7.51 -2.60 6.54
N SER A 323 -8.28 -1.53 6.29
CA SER A 323 -8.10 -0.66 5.12
C SER A 323 -6.80 0.15 5.16
N LEU A 324 -6.30 0.50 6.35
CA LEU A 324 -5.01 1.18 6.50
C LEU A 324 -3.85 0.21 6.24
N THR A 325 -3.90 -1.00 6.81
CA THR A 325 -2.89 -2.04 6.59
C THR A 325 -2.87 -2.49 5.13
N SER A 326 -4.03 -2.70 4.49
CA SER A 326 -4.09 -3.07 3.08
C SER A 326 -3.57 -1.94 2.17
N ALA A 327 -3.94 -0.69 2.43
CA ALA A 327 -3.42 0.47 1.69
C ALA A 327 -1.90 0.67 1.89
N ASN A 328 -1.37 0.42 3.09
CA ASN A 328 0.07 0.46 3.35
C ASN A 328 0.83 -0.65 2.60
N CYS A 329 0.28 -1.87 2.55
CA CYS A 329 0.86 -2.98 1.77
C CYS A 329 0.84 -2.68 0.27
N SER A 330 -0.31 -2.21 -0.21
CA SER A 330 -0.57 -1.72 -1.57
C SER A 330 0.43 -0.63 -1.99
N HIS A 331 0.67 0.38 -1.14
CA HIS A 331 1.67 1.43 -1.36
C HIS A 331 3.12 0.90 -1.39
N GLN A 332 3.48 -0.06 -0.53
CA GLN A 332 4.83 -0.67 -0.58
C GLN A 332 5.09 -1.36 -1.93
N VAL A 333 4.12 -2.15 -2.43
CA VAL A 333 4.20 -2.79 -3.76
C VAL A 333 4.28 -1.74 -4.86
N GLN A 334 3.41 -0.73 -4.82
CA GLN A 334 3.41 0.37 -5.78
C GLN A 334 4.77 1.06 -5.86
N GLN A 335 5.40 1.34 -4.71
CA GLN A 335 6.70 2.00 -4.63
C GLN A 335 7.83 1.15 -5.23
N GLU A 336 7.89 -0.15 -4.93
CA GLU A 336 8.91 -1.06 -5.49
C GLU A 336 8.73 -1.31 -6.99
N MET A 337 7.49 -1.48 -7.46
CA MET A 337 7.21 -1.62 -8.89
C MET A 337 7.50 -0.32 -9.66
N ALA A 338 7.10 0.85 -9.14
CA ALA A 338 7.40 2.15 -9.74
C ALA A 338 8.91 2.44 -9.75
N THR A 339 9.65 2.04 -8.70
CA THR A 339 11.12 2.18 -8.64
C THR A 339 11.80 1.29 -9.68
N THR A 340 11.32 0.05 -9.84
CA THR A 340 11.80 -0.88 -10.87
C THR A 340 11.53 -0.35 -12.28
N PHE A 341 10.31 0.18 -12.51
CA PHE A 341 9.93 0.80 -13.77
C PHE A 341 10.75 2.07 -14.09
N ALA A 342 11.03 2.92 -13.10
CA ALA A 342 11.88 4.11 -13.30
C ALA A 342 13.31 3.74 -13.75
N ARG A 343 13.87 2.64 -13.22
CA ARG A 343 15.18 2.11 -13.66
C ARG A 343 15.13 1.58 -15.10
N LEU A 344 14.02 0.93 -15.50
CA LEU A 344 13.79 0.47 -16.87
C LEU A 344 13.73 1.66 -17.85
N CYS A 345 12.95 2.70 -17.54
CA CYS A 345 12.88 3.92 -18.34
C CYS A 345 14.25 4.60 -18.48
N GLN A 346 15.02 4.69 -17.39
CA GLN A 346 16.37 5.26 -17.43
C GLN A 346 17.29 4.55 -18.45
N GLN A 347 17.13 3.23 -18.62
CA GLN A 347 17.91 2.46 -19.60
C GLN A 347 17.48 2.76 -21.06
N VAL A 348 16.19 3.03 -21.29
CA VAL A 348 15.68 3.48 -22.59
C VAL A 348 16.10 4.94 -22.87
N ASP A 349 16.08 5.82 -21.87
CA ASP A 349 16.57 7.20 -21.99
C ASP A 349 18.05 7.26 -22.41
N VAL A 350 18.89 6.37 -21.87
CA VAL A 350 20.29 6.24 -22.30
C VAL A 350 20.38 5.82 -23.76
N THR A 351 19.49 4.95 -24.22
CA THR A 351 19.40 4.54 -25.63
C THR A 351 18.97 5.71 -26.52
N GLN A 352 17.91 6.43 -26.16
CA GLN A 352 17.44 7.61 -26.89
C GLN A 352 18.53 8.68 -26.99
N LYS A 353 19.22 9.00 -25.88
CA LYS A 353 20.34 9.95 -25.86
C LYS A 353 21.53 9.51 -26.71
N ASN A 354 21.71 8.21 -26.97
CA ASN A 354 22.74 7.74 -27.89
C ASN A 354 22.29 7.91 -29.34
N LEU A 355 21.03 7.60 -29.68
CA LEU A 355 20.47 7.88 -31.02
C LEU A 355 20.51 9.39 -31.34
N GLU A 356 20.16 10.26 -30.39
CA GLU A 356 20.24 11.73 -30.53
C GLU A 356 21.68 12.21 -30.83
N LYS A 357 22.69 11.65 -30.17
CA LYS A 357 24.11 11.95 -30.45
C LYS A 357 24.53 11.50 -31.84
N GLU A 358 24.06 10.34 -32.29
CA GLU A 358 24.36 9.82 -33.63
C GLU A 358 23.73 10.69 -34.73
N ILE A 359 22.47 11.10 -34.55
CA ILE A 359 21.79 12.06 -35.44
C ILE A 359 22.55 13.39 -35.48
N ALA A 360 23.02 13.89 -34.34
CA ALA A 360 23.82 15.12 -34.27
C ALA A 360 25.21 14.97 -34.93
N ARG A 361 25.85 13.80 -34.80
CA ARG A 361 27.13 13.46 -35.45
C ARG A 361 26.98 13.45 -36.97
N LEU A 362 25.97 12.74 -37.49
CA LEU A 362 25.66 12.67 -38.92
C LEU A 362 25.27 14.04 -39.49
N SER A 363 24.50 14.83 -38.75
CA SER A 363 24.14 16.21 -39.15
C SER A 363 25.39 17.08 -39.35
N LYS A 364 26.33 17.04 -38.39
CA LYS A 364 27.61 17.76 -38.51
C LYS A 364 28.48 17.27 -39.67
N GLU A 365 28.45 15.97 -39.97
CA GLU A 365 29.16 15.40 -41.12
C GLU A 365 28.55 15.86 -42.46
N ILE A 366 27.22 15.93 -42.55
CA ILE A 366 26.49 16.49 -43.70
C ILE A 366 26.87 17.97 -43.92
N ASP A 367 26.90 18.79 -42.86
CA ASP A 367 27.29 20.20 -42.94
C ASP A 367 28.74 20.35 -43.44
N GLN A 368 29.65 19.49 -42.98
CA GLN A 368 31.04 19.47 -43.44
C GLN A 368 31.16 19.07 -44.91
N LEU A 369 30.40 18.06 -45.36
CA LEU A 369 30.38 17.60 -46.74
C LEU A 369 29.76 18.66 -47.67
N GLU A 370 28.71 19.35 -47.24
CA GLU A 370 28.14 20.50 -47.95
C GLU A 370 29.16 21.64 -48.11
N ASN A 371 29.92 21.94 -47.05
CA ASN A 371 30.95 22.97 -47.10
C ASN A 371 32.14 22.59 -48.01
N ILE A 372 32.56 21.31 -48.01
CA ILE A 372 33.56 20.81 -48.97
C ILE A 372 33.01 20.92 -50.40
N GLN A 373 31.74 20.56 -50.61
CA GLN A 373 31.10 20.61 -51.92
C GLN A 373 30.95 22.04 -52.45
N SER A 374 30.68 23.03 -51.58
CA SER A 374 30.57 24.45 -51.98
C SER A 374 31.92 25.03 -52.38
N HIS A 375 32.97 24.81 -51.59
CA HIS A 375 34.34 25.20 -51.92
C HIS A 375 34.82 24.52 -53.22
N SER A 376 34.48 23.25 -53.40
CA SER A 376 34.81 22.48 -54.60
C SER A 376 34.11 22.99 -55.87
N LYS A 377 32.89 23.53 -55.75
CA LYS A 377 32.19 24.21 -56.86
C LYS A 377 32.75 25.59 -57.15
N GLN A 378 33.28 26.30 -56.15
CA GLN A 378 33.87 27.64 -56.32
C GLN A 378 35.27 27.60 -56.95
N LEU A 379 35.99 26.48 -56.83
CA LEU A 379 37.34 26.28 -57.38
C LEU A 379 37.37 25.67 -58.80
N ARG A 380 36.22 25.34 -59.39
CA ARG A 380 36.05 24.60 -60.66
C ARG A 380 35.79 25.50 -61.88
#